data_AF-A0A060CDD0-F1
#
_entry.id   AF-A0A060CDD0-F1
#
_cell.length_a   1.000
_cell.length_b   1.000
_cell.length_c   1.000
_cell.angle_alpha   90.00
_cell.angle_beta   90.00
_cell.angle_gamma   90.00
#
_symmetry.space_group_name_H-M   'P 1'
#
loop_
_entity.id
_entity.type
_entity.pdbx_description
1 polymer ?
#
loop_
_entity_poly.entity_id
_entity_poly.type
_entity_poly.pdbx_seq_one_letter_code
_entity_poly.pdbx_strand_id
1 'polypeptide(L)'
;ADAAALRRDARPHAHDLHRRGHHLELRDEALRAHATQVDPEGLFFQIDNEILRAAWPTDDYELRTSRIGVTLPEHDLFAGLR
;
A
#
# COMPACT_ATOMS: atom_id res chain seq x y z
N ALA A 1 -16.97 28.60 -6.95
CA ALA A 1 -15.81 27.96 -7.56
C ALA A 1 -16.22 26.55 -7.94
N ASP A 2 -16.00 26.20 -9.20
CA ASP A 2 -16.67 25.15 -9.94
C ASP A 2 -16.27 23.74 -9.48
N ALA A 3 -17.25 22.86 -9.23
CA ALA A 3 -17.08 21.49 -8.74
C ALA A 3 -16.72 20.49 -9.86
N ALA A 4 -16.11 20.96 -10.96
CA ALA A 4 -15.99 20.24 -12.22
C ALA A 4 -14.55 19.86 -12.62
N ALA A 5 -13.58 19.91 -11.71
CA ALA A 5 -12.16 19.73 -12.06
C ALA A 5 -11.43 18.57 -11.37
N LEU A 6 -12.14 17.50 -11.00
CA LEU A 6 -11.50 16.20 -10.77
C LEU A 6 -12.18 15.13 -11.62
N ARG A 7 -12.03 15.26 -12.95
CA ARG A 7 -12.20 14.11 -13.84
C ARG A 7 -11.12 13.11 -13.45
N ARG A 8 -11.47 12.15 -12.59
CA ARG A 8 -10.70 10.92 -12.41
C ARG A 8 -10.52 10.33 -13.80
N ASP A 9 -9.29 10.41 -14.30
CA ASP A 9 -8.87 9.75 -15.53
C ASP A 9 -9.29 8.28 -15.40
N ALA A 10 -10.23 7.85 -16.25
CA ALA A 10 -10.83 6.52 -16.21
C ALA A 10 -9.85 5.48 -16.78
N ARG A 11 -8.63 5.47 -16.26
CA ARG A 11 -7.70 4.37 -16.49
C ARG A 11 -8.20 3.18 -15.68
N PRO A 12 -8.20 1.96 -16.22
CA PRO A 12 -8.44 0.79 -15.39
C PRO A 12 -7.37 0.78 -14.30
N HIS A 13 -7.75 1.14 -13.07
CA HIS A 13 -6.87 1.08 -11.92
C HIS A 13 -6.64 -0.41 -11.65
N ALA A 14 -5.56 -0.95 -12.20
CA ALA A 14 -5.04 -2.24 -11.78
C ALA A 14 -4.39 -2.02 -10.41
N HIS A 15 -5.22 -1.99 -9.38
CA HIS A 15 -4.74 -2.02 -8.01
C HIS A 15 -4.14 -3.41 -7.78
N ASP A 16 -2.82 -3.48 -7.65
CA ASP A 16 -2.16 -4.66 -7.10
C ASP A 16 -2.26 -4.59 -5.58
N LEU A 17 -2.72 -5.70 -4.99
CA LEU A 17 -2.90 -5.86 -3.56
C LEU A 17 -1.78 -6.76 -3.05
N HIS A 18 -0.68 -6.16 -2.58
CA HIS A 18 0.44 -6.94 -2.06
C HIS A 18 0.21 -7.29 -0.59
N ARG A 19 0.28 -8.57 -0.22
CA ARG A 19 0.01 -9.02 1.15
C ARG A 19 1.05 -8.49 2.15
N ARG A 20 0.66 -7.45 2.88
CA ARG A 20 1.42 -6.88 3.99
C ARG A 20 1.05 -7.44 5.36
N GLY A 21 -0.13 -8.03 5.50
CA GLY A 21 -0.63 -8.54 6.78
C GLY A 21 0.34 -9.48 7.51
N HIS A 22 1.18 -10.22 6.78
CA HIS A 22 2.20 -11.12 7.36
C HIS A 22 3.39 -10.40 8.03
N HIS A 23 3.53 -9.08 7.85
CA HIS A 23 4.70 -8.32 8.25
C HIS A 23 4.37 -7.13 9.18
N LEU A 24 3.17 -7.09 9.78
CA LEU A 24 2.76 -5.95 10.60
C LEU A 24 3.62 -5.76 11.86
N GLU A 25 4.10 -6.84 12.48
CA GLU A 25 5.02 -6.75 13.61
C GLU A 25 6.34 -6.07 13.23
N LEU A 26 6.91 -6.49 12.09
CA LEU A 26 8.13 -5.90 11.54
C LEU A 26 7.92 -4.43 11.15
N ARG A 27 6.75 -4.11 10.60
CA ARG A 27 6.35 -2.72 10.33
C ARG A 27 6.35 -1.90 11.62
N ASP A 28 5.76 -2.42 12.70
CA ASP A 28 5.66 -1.68 13.95
C ASP A 28 7.02 -1.50 14.63
N GLU A 29 7.88 -2.52 14.59
CA GLU A 29 9.28 -2.40 15.03
C GLU A 29 10.02 -1.31 14.26
N ALA A 30 9.90 -1.33 12.92
CA ALA A 30 10.52 -0.32 12.06
C ALA A 30 10.00 1.08 12.37
N LEU A 31 8.69 1.25 12.55
CA LEU A 31 8.08 2.55 12.92
C LEU A 31 8.58 3.04 14.27
N ARG A 32 8.66 2.17 15.29
CA ARG A 32 9.19 2.53 16.62
C ARG A 32 10.66 2.93 16.58
N ALA A 33 11.47 2.31 15.73
CA ALA A 33 12.87 2.71 15.53
C ALA A 33 13.00 4.16 15.00
N HIS A 34 11.96 4.71 14.38
CA HIS A 34 11.91 6.07 13.84
C HIS A 34 11.19 7.06 14.79
N ALA A 35 11.43 6.94 16.10
CA ALA A 35 10.73 7.68 17.15
C ALA A 35 10.78 9.23 17.04
N THR A 36 11.72 9.81 16.30
CA THR A 36 11.75 11.27 16.05
C THR A 36 10.74 11.72 14.99
N GLN A 37 10.24 10.78 14.18
CA GLN A 37 9.27 11.02 13.11
C GLN A 37 7.88 10.48 13.45
N VAL A 38 7.83 9.39 14.21
CA VAL A 38 6.61 8.68 14.59
C VAL A 38 6.50 8.65 16.11
N ASP A 39 5.39 9.16 16.63
CA ASP A 39 5.07 9.04 18.06
C ASP A 39 4.95 7.55 18.44
N PRO A 40 5.82 7.02 19.32
CA PRO A 40 5.80 5.61 19.73
C PRO A 40 4.49 5.19 20.41
N GLU A 41 3.72 6.14 20.94
CA GLU A 41 2.41 5.92 21.58
C GLU A 41 1.24 6.40 20.69
N GLY A 42 1.55 6.79 19.45
CA GLY A 42 0.60 7.39 18.51
C GLY A 42 -0.32 6.39 17.80
N LEU A 43 -1.16 6.94 16.92
CA LEU A 43 -2.24 6.22 16.22
C LEU A 43 -1.81 4.95 15.47
N PHE A 44 -0.55 4.86 15.03
CA PHE A 44 -0.03 3.69 14.32
C PHE A 44 -0.11 2.40 15.15
N PHE A 45 -0.09 2.51 16.49
CA PHE A 45 0.00 1.36 17.39
C PHE A 45 -1.28 1.13 18.21
N GLN A 46 -2.34 1.91 17.97
CA GLN A 46 -3.58 1.84 18.74
C GLN A 46 -4.55 0.76 18.28
N ILE A 47 -4.33 0.18 17.11
CA ILE A 47 -5.17 -0.89 16.56
C ILE A 47 -4.36 -2.18 16.56
N ASP A 48 -4.92 -3.24 17.14
CA ASP A 48 -4.29 -4.56 17.13
C ASP A 48 -3.99 -5.04 15.71
N ASN A 49 -2.80 -5.61 15.51
CA ASN A 49 -2.39 -6.10 14.21
C ASN A 49 -3.30 -7.20 13.65
N GLU A 50 -3.95 -8.01 14.50
CA GLU A 50 -4.95 -8.98 14.03
C GLU A 50 -6.17 -8.30 13.38
N ILE A 51 -6.60 -7.17 13.93
CA ILE A 51 -7.70 -6.37 13.36
C ILE A 51 -7.26 -5.78 12.03
N LEU A 52 -6.03 -5.23 11.97
CA LEU A 52 -5.47 -4.68 10.73
C LEU A 52 -5.30 -5.77 9.66
N ARG A 53 -4.87 -6.99 10.01
CA ARG A 53 -4.80 -8.10 9.05
C ARG A 53 -6.16 -8.48 8.49
N ALA A 54 -7.18 -8.50 9.34
CA ALA A 54 -8.53 -8.87 8.92
C ALA A 54 -9.18 -7.78 8.04
N ALA A 55 -9.02 -6.51 8.40
CA ALA A 55 -9.65 -5.39 7.70
C ALA A 55 -8.83 -4.87 6.51
N TRP A 56 -7.50 -4.87 6.61
CA TRP A 56 -6.54 -4.30 5.66
C TRP A 56 -5.33 -5.23 5.43
N PRO A 57 -5.52 -6.39 4.79
CA PRO A 57 -4.47 -7.40 4.63
C PRO A 57 -3.35 -7.02 3.65
N THR A 58 -3.55 -5.99 2.84
CA THR A 58 -2.73 -5.67 1.67
C THR A 58 -2.40 -4.18 1.61
N ASP A 59 -1.25 -3.86 1.00
CA ASP A 59 -0.98 -2.50 0.52
C ASP A 59 -1.39 -2.39 -0.96
N ASP A 60 -1.84 -1.19 -1.35
CA ASP A 60 -2.30 -0.89 -2.69
C ASP A 60 -1.20 -0.23 -3.52
N TYR A 61 -1.01 -0.72 -4.74
CA TYR A 61 -0.08 -0.14 -5.72
C TYR A 61 -0.81 0.24 -7.02
N GLU A 62 -0.28 1.25 -7.73
CA GLU A 62 -0.75 1.66 -9.07
C GLU A 62 0.40 1.56 -10.07
N LEU A 63 0.19 0.79 -11.15
CA LEU A 63 1.09 0.83 -12.29
C LEU A 63 1.00 2.17 -13.02
N ARG A 64 1.96 3.06 -12.75
CA ARG A 64 2.00 4.36 -13.42
C ARG A 64 2.60 4.30 -14.83
N THR A 65 3.70 3.57 -14.96
CA THR A 65 4.47 3.44 -16.20
C THR A 65 5.20 2.10 -16.20
N SER A 66 5.20 1.38 -17.34
CA SER A 66 6.09 0.25 -17.56
C SER A 66 7.04 0.49 -18.74
N ARG A 67 8.25 -0.05 -18.65
CA ARG A 67 9.24 -0.10 -19.75
C ARG A 67 9.29 -1.48 -20.42
N ILE A 68 8.51 -2.43 -19.91
CA ILE A 68 8.36 -3.79 -20.44
C ILE A 68 6.88 -4.09 -20.65
N GLY A 69 6.55 -5.18 -21.34
CA GLY A 69 5.17 -5.65 -21.41
C GLY A 69 4.67 -6.03 -20.02
N VAL A 70 3.42 -5.68 -19.69
CA VAL A 70 2.73 -6.07 -18.45
C VAL A 70 1.44 -6.79 -18.76
N THR A 71 1.01 -7.68 -17.88
CA THR A 71 -0.33 -8.27 -17.89
C THR A 71 -1.04 -7.82 -16.63
N LEU A 72 -2.27 -7.33 -16.78
CA LEU A 72 -3.07 -6.83 -15.65
C LEU A 72 -4.14 -7.87 -15.27
N PRO A 73 -4.51 -7.97 -13.98
CA PRO A 73 -3.89 -7.29 -12.83
C PRO A 73 -2.47 -7.81 -12.53
N GLU A 74 -1.64 -6.96 -11.94
CA GLU A 74 -0.33 -7.38 -11.44
C GLU A 74 -0.50 -8.23 -10.17
N HIS A 75 0.44 -9.15 -9.93
CA HIS A 75 0.49 -10.02 -8.75
C HIS A 75 1.91 -10.10 -8.14
N ASP A 76 2.87 -9.47 -8.80
CA ASP A 76 4.28 -9.38 -8.43
C ASP A 76 4.86 -8.13 -9.09
N LEU A 77 5.20 -7.12 -8.28
CA LEU A 77 5.79 -5.86 -8.73
C LEU A 77 7.13 -6.05 -9.48
N PHE A 78 7.75 -7.23 -9.38
CA PHE A 78 9.02 -7.56 -10.01
C PHE A 78 8.88 -8.51 -11.21
N ALA A 79 7.66 -8.86 -11.62
CA ALA A 79 7.43 -9.73 -12.77
C ALA A 79 8.13 -9.19 -14.03
N GLY A 80 9.03 -9.99 -14.62
CA GLY A 80 9.77 -9.63 -15.83
C GLY A 80 11.05 -8.81 -15.61
N LEU A 81 11.48 -8.55 -14.37
CA LEU A 81 12.72 -7.81 -14.06
C LEU A 81 13.96 -8.70 -13.83
N ARG A 82 14.00 -9.93 -14.36
CA ARG A 82 15.12 -10.87 -14.20
C ARG A 82 15.85 -11.14 -15.50
#